data_AF-A0A7X9IF61-F1
#
_entry.id   AF-A0A7X9IF61-F1
#
_cell.length_a   1.000
_cell.length_b   1.000
_cell.length_c   1.000
_cell.angle_alpha   90.00
_cell.angle_beta   90.00
_cell.angle_gamma   90.00
#
_symmetry.space_group_name_H-M   'P 1'
#
loop_
_entity.id
_entity.type
_entity.pdbx_description
1 polymer ?
#
loop_
_entity_poly.entity_id
_entity_poly.type
_entity_poly.pdbx_seq_one_letter_code
_entity_poly.pdbx_strand_id
1 'polypeptide(L)'
;MRKIKNRPLPVWVIFILYSLTSLYSILSVFLITSGVFPLSPEQQAYINRFTSFDMIIGYLVAATTFIGVFLLFRLRRAAVTVLFLAFGLDVFSSGMFYLKNDPSMVIEASGYLLQASGIALFFVVCLYARHLARNHVLS
;
A
#
# COMPACT_ATOMS: atom_id res chain seq x y z
N MET A 1 13.59 -31.56 16.81
CA MET A 1 14.19 -30.21 16.71
C MET A 1 13.43 -29.38 15.68
N ARG A 2 12.62 -28.40 16.11
CA ARG A 2 12.01 -27.42 15.18
C ARG A 2 13.14 -26.54 14.65
N LYS A 3 13.52 -26.70 13.37
CA LYS A 3 14.43 -25.76 12.70
C LYS A 3 13.85 -24.35 12.89
N ILE A 4 14.58 -23.47 13.57
CA ILE A 4 14.30 -22.05 13.57
C ILE A 4 14.40 -21.65 12.09
N LYS A 5 13.26 -21.53 11.41
CA LYS A 5 13.21 -21.11 10.01
C LYS A 5 13.56 -19.63 10.05
N ASN A 6 14.85 -19.30 9.97
CA ASN A 6 15.31 -17.92 9.94
C ASN A 6 14.49 -17.20 8.86
N ARG A 7 13.77 -16.16 9.27
CA ARG A 7 12.94 -15.38 8.34
C ARG A 7 13.90 -14.73 7.34
N PRO A 8 13.68 -14.87 6.02
CA PRO A 8 14.54 -14.25 5.03
C PRO A 8 14.62 -12.74 5.26
N LEU A 9 15.83 -12.16 5.14
CA LEU A 9 16.05 -10.73 5.32
C LEU A 9 15.06 -9.86 4.50
N PRO A 10 14.71 -10.17 3.24
CA PRO A 10 13.74 -9.37 2.49
C PRO A 10 12.35 -9.35 3.12
N VAL A 11 11.93 -10.42 3.82
CA VAL A 11 10.62 -10.45 4.50
C VAL A 11 10.57 -9.43 5.64
N TRP A 12 11.68 -9.25 6.36
CA TRP A 12 11.81 -8.21 7.40
C TRP A 12 11.71 -6.81 6.81
N VAL A 13 12.47 -6.56 5.74
CA VAL A 13 12.49 -5.25 5.07
C VAL A 13 11.10 -4.90 4.54
N ILE A 14 10.45 -5.82 3.84
CA ILE A 14 9.08 -5.64 3.32
C ILE A 14 8.12 -5.37 4.48
N PHE A 15 8.18 -6.17 5.55
CA PHE A 15 7.28 -6.00 6.68
C PHE A 15 7.42 -4.62 7.34
N ILE A 16 8.65 -4.19 7.66
CA ILE A 16 8.88 -2.91 8.33
C ILE A 16 8.45 -1.76 7.41
N LEU A 17 8.92 -1.76 6.17
CA LEU A 17 8.64 -0.68 5.22
C LEU A 17 7.14 -0.52 5.00
N TYR A 18 6.45 -1.58 4.58
CA TYR A 18 5.03 -1.49 4.27
C TYR A 18 4.14 -1.31 5.51
N SER A 19 4.56 -1.80 6.68
CA SER A 19 3.81 -1.54 7.91
C SER A 19 3.88 -0.08 8.31
N LEU A 20 5.07 0.53 8.26
CA LEU A 20 5.25 1.94 8.56
C LEU A 20 4.50 2.81 7.55
N THR A 21 4.59 2.52 6.26
CA THR A 21 3.87 3.26 5.22
C THR A 21 2.35 3.12 5.34
N SER A 22 1.84 1.91 5.63
CA SER A 22 0.40 1.69 5.82
C SER A 22 -0.11 2.42 7.07
N LEU A 23 0.62 2.35 8.18
CA LEU A 23 0.26 3.04 9.41
C LEU A 23 0.29 4.56 9.23
N TYR A 24 1.35 5.08 8.59
CA TYR A 24 1.47 6.49 8.24
C TYR A 24 0.27 6.94 7.39
N SER A 25 -0.09 6.17 6.36
CA SER A 25 -1.23 6.51 5.49
C SER A 25 -2.55 6.56 6.25
N ILE A 26 -2.82 5.56 7.10
CA ILE A 26 -4.04 5.51 7.93
C ILE A 26 -4.08 6.72 8.87
N LEU A 27 -2.96 7.03 9.55
CA LEU A 27 -2.86 8.16 10.47
C LEU A 27 -3.00 9.50 9.74
N SER A 28 -2.35 9.68 8.59
CA SER A 28 -2.45 10.91 7.82
C SER A 28 -3.88 11.19 7.39
N VAL A 29 -4.59 10.21 6.83
CA VAL A 29 -6.00 10.40 6.45
C VAL A 29 -6.86 10.68 7.67
N PHE A 30 -6.61 10.03 8.81
CA PHE A 30 -7.35 10.28 10.06
C PHE A 30 -7.10 11.69 10.63
N LEU A 31 -5.85 12.15 10.66
CA LEU A 31 -5.49 13.48 11.15
C LEU A 31 -6.03 14.60 10.25
N ILE A 32 -6.02 14.37 8.92
CA ILE A 32 -6.60 15.28 7.94
C ILE A 32 -8.12 15.37 8.13
N THR A 33 -8.81 14.23 8.24
CA THR A 33 -10.28 14.19 8.34
C THR A 33 -10.83 14.64 9.70
N SER A 34 -10.04 14.50 10.77
CA SER A 34 -10.41 14.97 12.11
C SER A 34 -10.27 16.49 12.29
N GLY A 35 -9.68 17.21 11.33
CA GLY A 35 -9.49 18.66 11.38
C GLY A 35 -8.47 19.12 12.44
N VAL A 36 -7.72 18.19 13.03
CA VAL A 36 -6.70 18.49 14.07
C VAL A 36 -5.49 19.20 13.47
N PHE A 37 -5.21 18.97 12.17
CA PHE A 37 -4.08 19.56 11.48
C PHE A 37 -4.50 20.75 10.61
N PRO A 38 -3.94 21.96 10.82
CA PRO A 38 -4.19 23.08 9.93
C PRO A 38 -3.53 22.83 8.57
N LEU A 39 -4.34 22.74 7.53
CA LEU A 39 -3.88 22.53 6.16
C LEU A 39 -3.66 23.89 5.47
N SER A 40 -2.64 23.97 4.62
CA SER A 40 -2.49 25.13 3.75
C SER A 40 -3.66 25.20 2.75
N PRO A 41 -3.98 26.38 2.18
CA PRO A 41 -5.05 26.51 1.18
C PRO A 41 -4.87 25.57 -0.02
N GLU A 42 -3.62 25.34 -0.43
CA GLU A 42 -3.27 24.42 -1.53
C GLU A 42 -3.56 22.96 -1.16
N GLN A 43 -3.19 22.53 0.06
CA GLN A 43 -3.48 21.18 0.54
C GLN A 43 -4.98 20.95 0.71
N GLN A 44 -5.72 21.96 1.18
CA GLN A 44 -7.17 21.89 1.30
C GLN A 44 -7.83 21.73 -0.08
N ALA A 45 -7.39 22.49 -1.08
CA ALA A 45 -7.89 22.36 -2.45
C ALA A 45 -7.61 20.97 -3.04
N TYR A 46 -6.46 20.37 -2.74
CA TYR A 46 -6.13 19.01 -3.15
C TYR A 46 -7.03 17.96 -2.46
N ILE A 47 -7.19 18.05 -1.14
CA ILE A 47 -8.01 17.10 -0.36
C ILE A 47 -9.48 17.18 -0.77
N ASN A 48 -9.99 18.37 -1.09
CA ASN A 48 -11.37 18.55 -1.56
C ASN A 48 -11.68 17.82 -2.89
N ARG A 49 -10.66 17.35 -3.62
CA ARG A 49 -10.83 16.52 -4.82
C ARG A 49 -11.11 15.05 -4.48
N PHE A 50 -10.81 14.61 -3.26
CA PHE A 50 -11.10 13.26 -2.81
C PHE A 50 -12.55 13.15 -2.35
N THR A 51 -13.28 12.23 -2.97
CA THR A 51 -14.60 11.85 -2.47
C THR A 51 -14.46 10.97 -1.22
N SER A 52 -15.52 10.86 -0.42
CA SER A 52 -15.55 9.91 0.71
C SER A 52 -15.25 8.47 0.27
N PHE A 53 -15.63 8.11 -0.97
CA PHE A 53 -15.30 6.82 -1.57
C PHE A 53 -13.79 6.63 -1.75
N ASP A 54 -13.09 7.66 -2.25
CA ASP A 54 -11.64 7.61 -2.48
C ASP A 54 -10.87 7.49 -1.14
N MET A 55 -11.41 8.07 -0.06
CA MET A 55 -10.86 7.89 1.29
C MET A 55 -11.09 6.46 1.83
N ILE A 56 -12.30 5.91 1.69
CA ILE A 56 -12.63 4.56 2.15
C ILE A 56 -11.77 3.52 1.43
N ILE A 57 -11.62 3.63 0.11
CA ILE A 57 -10.79 2.69 -0.65
C ILE A 57 -9.31 2.81 -0.25
N GLY A 58 -8.82 4.01 0.06
CA GLY A 58 -7.48 4.21 0.61
C GLY A 58 -7.25 3.47 1.93
N TYR A 59 -8.21 3.53 2.86
CA TYR A 59 -8.17 2.75 4.10
C TYR A 59 -8.18 1.24 3.84
N LEU A 60 -9.01 0.77 2.90
CA LEU A 60 -9.07 -0.64 2.53
C LEU A 60 -7.75 -1.13 1.92
N VAL A 61 -7.12 -0.34 1.05
CA VAL A 61 -5.80 -0.62 0.47
C VAL A 61 -4.75 -0.72 1.58
N ALA A 62 -4.67 0.27 2.47
CA ALA A 62 -3.69 0.28 3.56
C ALA A 62 -3.89 -0.90 4.53
N ALA A 63 -5.14 -1.18 4.93
CA ALA A 63 -5.45 -2.29 5.81
C ALA A 63 -5.14 -3.65 5.16
N THR A 64 -5.54 -3.86 3.90
CA THR A 64 -5.28 -5.11 3.17
C THR A 64 -3.79 -5.30 2.96
N THR A 65 -3.05 -4.22 2.66
CA THR A 65 -1.58 -4.24 2.54
C THR A 65 -0.94 -4.65 3.86
N PHE A 66 -1.34 -4.03 4.97
CA PHE A 66 -0.84 -4.37 6.31
C PHE A 66 -1.09 -5.84 6.66
N ILE A 67 -2.31 -6.33 6.43
CA ILE A 67 -2.66 -7.74 6.65
C ILE A 67 -1.78 -8.64 5.76
N GLY A 68 -1.61 -8.30 4.49
CA GLY A 68 -0.80 -9.05 3.54
C GLY A 68 0.66 -9.17 3.97
N VAL A 69 1.30 -8.07 4.36
CA VAL A 69 2.70 -8.08 4.81
C VAL A 69 2.86 -8.74 6.18
N PHE A 70 1.87 -8.63 7.07
CA PHE A 70 1.85 -9.37 8.33
C PHE A 70 1.76 -10.88 8.10
N LEU A 71 0.91 -11.33 7.17
CA LEU A 71 0.83 -12.73 6.78
C LEU A 71 2.13 -13.22 6.14
N LEU A 72 2.78 -12.38 5.32
CA LEU A 72 4.08 -12.68 4.72
C LEU A 72 5.15 -12.84 5.81
N PHE A 73 5.16 -11.97 6.81
CA PHE A 73 6.04 -12.04 7.97
C PHE A 73 5.82 -13.29 8.82
N ARG A 74 4.56 -13.73 8.96
CA ARG A 74 4.19 -15.01 9.57
C ARG A 74 4.44 -16.22 8.67
N LEU A 75 5.00 -16.02 7.47
CA LEU A 75 5.26 -17.06 6.46
C LEU A 75 4.00 -17.89 6.14
N ARG A 76 2.84 -17.24 6.02
CA ARG A 76 1.58 -17.89 5.66
C ARG A 76 1.32 -17.82 4.17
N ARG A 77 0.87 -18.93 3.56
CA ARG A 77 0.56 -18.97 2.11
C ARG A 77 -0.55 -18.00 1.70
N ALA A 78 -1.46 -17.68 2.61
CA ALA A 78 -2.51 -16.66 2.42
C ALA A 78 -1.96 -15.27 2.08
N ALA A 79 -0.70 -14.97 2.43
CA ALA A 79 -0.05 -13.70 2.11
C ALA A 79 -0.08 -13.40 0.60
N VAL A 80 0.06 -14.42 -0.25
CA VAL A 80 0.08 -14.24 -1.72
C VAL A 80 -1.25 -13.64 -2.18
N THR A 81 -2.37 -14.28 -1.85
CA THR A 81 -3.70 -13.82 -2.28
C THR A 81 -4.02 -12.44 -1.73
N VAL A 82 -3.70 -12.17 -0.47
CA VAL A 82 -3.98 -10.88 0.17
C VAL A 82 -3.11 -9.76 -0.44
N LEU A 83 -1.83 -10.00 -0.72
CA LEU A 83 -0.97 -9.01 -1.36
C LEU A 83 -1.39 -8.70 -2.79
N PHE A 84 -1.78 -9.72 -3.58
CA PHE A 84 -2.33 -9.49 -4.92
C PHE A 84 -3.67 -8.73 -4.90
N LEU A 85 -4.52 -9.00 -3.90
CA LEU A 85 -5.75 -8.24 -3.70
C LEU A 85 -5.45 -6.78 -3.36
N ALA A 86 -4.52 -6.54 -2.42
CA ALA A 86 -4.09 -5.19 -2.07
C ALA A 86 -3.53 -4.43 -3.27
N PHE A 87 -2.67 -5.08 -4.06
CA PHE A 87 -2.13 -4.52 -5.30
C PHE A 87 -3.22 -4.20 -6.32
N GLY A 88 -4.18 -5.11 -6.53
CA GLY A 88 -5.31 -4.88 -7.43
C GLY A 88 -6.17 -3.70 -7.00
N LEU A 89 -6.46 -3.58 -5.70
CA LEU A 89 -7.20 -2.44 -5.13
C LEU A 89 -6.43 -1.13 -5.29
N ASP A 90 -5.12 -1.13 -5.08
CA ASP A 90 -4.26 0.05 -5.20
C ASP A 90 -4.22 0.59 -6.64
N VAL A 91 -4.02 -0.30 -7.62
CA VAL A 91 -4.04 0.04 -9.05
C VAL A 91 -5.44 0.51 -9.47
N PHE A 92 -6.50 -0.16 -9.03
CA PHE A 92 -7.87 0.23 -9.34
C PHE A 92 -8.21 1.61 -8.76
N SER A 93 -7.87 1.85 -7.49
CA SER A 93 -8.06 3.15 -6.81
C SER A 93 -7.32 4.27 -7.55
N SER A 94 -6.05 4.05 -7.87
CA SER A 94 -5.23 5.02 -8.61
C SER A 94 -5.81 5.32 -10.00
N GLY A 95 -6.24 4.28 -10.74
CA GLY A 95 -6.87 4.44 -12.05
C GLY A 95 -8.18 5.23 -11.97
N MET A 96 -9.04 4.92 -11.00
CA MET A 96 -10.29 5.65 -10.78
C MET A 96 -10.05 7.13 -10.45
N PHE A 97 -9.03 7.43 -9.64
CA PHE A 97 -8.67 8.81 -9.33
C PHE A 97 -8.25 9.60 -10.57
N TYR A 98 -7.43 9.01 -11.45
CA TYR A 98 -6.98 9.62 -12.70
C TYR A 98 -8.06 9.76 -13.76
N LEU A 99 -9.06 8.88 -13.77
CA LEU A 99 -10.21 9.03 -14.67
C LEU A 99 -11.11 10.20 -14.24
N LYS A 100 -11.19 10.48 -12.94
CA LYS A 100 -12.00 11.58 -12.39
C LYS A 100 -11.27 12.92 -12.39
N ASN A 101 -9.96 12.90 -12.20
CA ASN A 101 -9.13 14.09 -12.04
C ASN A 101 -8.10 14.16 -13.16
N ASP A 102 -8.07 15.27 -13.89
CA ASP A 102 -7.11 15.49 -14.97
C ASP A 102 -5.69 15.58 -14.39
N PRO A 103 -4.87 14.51 -14.48
CA PRO A 103 -3.77 14.33 -13.57
C PRO A 103 -2.61 15.29 -13.87
N SER A 104 -2.55 15.83 -15.09
CA SER A 104 -1.61 16.88 -15.53
C SER A 104 -1.83 18.24 -14.86
N MET A 105 -3.01 18.46 -14.26
CA MET A 105 -3.30 19.69 -13.50
C MET A 105 -3.02 19.55 -11.99
N VAL A 106 -2.53 18.39 -11.54
CA VAL A 106 -2.49 18.05 -10.12
C VAL A 106 -1.14 17.48 -9.66
N ILE A 107 -0.46 16.75 -10.54
CA ILE A 107 0.73 15.99 -10.19
C ILE A 107 1.90 16.53 -11.00
N GLU A 108 2.92 17.06 -10.31
CA GLU A 108 4.21 17.36 -10.94
C GLU A 108 4.77 16.09 -11.59
N ALA A 109 5.53 16.21 -12.69
CA ALA A 109 6.10 15.05 -13.39
C ALA A 109 6.86 14.06 -12.45
N SER A 110 7.45 14.59 -11.38
CA SER A 110 8.09 13.83 -10.29
C SER A 110 7.12 12.89 -9.56
N GLY A 111 5.88 13.31 -9.32
CA GLY A 111 4.86 12.52 -8.63
C GLY A 111 4.41 11.28 -9.40
N TYR A 112 4.34 11.36 -10.73
CA TYR A 112 4.06 10.19 -11.57
C TYR A 112 5.16 9.14 -11.49
N LEU A 113 6.42 9.57 -11.49
CA LEU A 113 7.56 8.66 -11.37
C LEU A 113 7.58 7.97 -10.00
N LEU A 114 7.29 8.70 -8.92
CA LEU A 114 7.17 8.12 -7.58
C LEU A 114 6.01 7.13 -7.48
N GLN A 115 4.86 7.43 -8.09
CA GLN A 115 3.72 6.52 -8.08
C GLN A 115 3.99 5.26 -8.93
N ALA A 116 4.54 5.41 -10.13
CA ALA A 116 4.90 4.28 -10.99
C ALA A 116 5.94 3.38 -10.34
N SER A 117 6.97 3.95 -9.70
CA SER A 117 7.98 3.18 -8.96
C SER A 117 7.39 2.48 -7.73
N GLY A 118 6.46 3.11 -7.02
CA GLY A 118 5.71 2.50 -5.92
C GLY A 118 4.90 1.28 -6.35
N ILE A 119 4.13 1.40 -7.44
CA ILE A 119 3.34 0.30 -8.03
C ILE A 119 4.28 -0.83 -8.48
N ALA A 120 5.37 -0.51 -9.17
CA ALA A 120 6.34 -1.49 -9.64
C ALA A 120 6.97 -2.26 -8.47
N LEU A 121 7.39 -1.55 -7.42
CA LEU A 121 7.94 -2.16 -6.21
C LEU A 121 6.91 -3.08 -5.53
N PHE A 122 5.65 -2.66 -5.45
CA PHE A 122 4.60 -3.48 -4.84
C PHE A 122 4.31 -4.74 -5.65
N PHE A 123 4.35 -4.65 -6.97
CA PHE A 123 4.26 -5.82 -7.84
C PHE A 123 5.42 -6.80 -7.62
N VAL A 124 6.66 -6.29 -7.48
CA VAL A 124 7.84 -7.12 -7.15
C VAL A 124 7.64 -7.84 -5.81
N VAL A 125 7.07 -7.17 -4.79
CA VAL A 125 6.74 -7.80 -3.51
C VAL A 125 5.71 -8.93 -3.66
N CYS A 126 4.68 -8.73 -4.49
CA CYS A 126 3.69 -9.76 -4.79
C CYS A 126 4.33 -10.99 -5.47
N LEU A 127 5.23 -10.76 -6.45
CA LEU A 127 5.99 -11.82 -7.10
C LEU A 127 6.93 -12.54 -6.13
N TYR A 128 7.57 -11.81 -5.23
CA TYR A 128 8.44 -12.39 -4.20
C TYR A 128 7.64 -13.28 -3.23
N ALA A 129 6.47 -12.85 -2.77
CA ALA A 129 5.59 -13.68 -1.94
C ALA A 129 5.18 -14.97 -2.69
N ARG A 130 4.84 -14.87 -3.98
CA ARG A 130 4.53 -16.03 -4.83
C ARG A 130 5.73 -16.96 -5.00
N HIS A 131 6.93 -16.42 -5.16
CA HIS A 131 8.18 -17.19 -5.24
C HIS A 131 8.43 -17.98 -3.95
N LEU A 132 8.29 -17.35 -2.77
CA LEU A 132 8.39 -18.03 -1.47
C LEU A 132 7.34 -19.14 -1.29
N ALA A 133 6.13 -18.92 -1.81
CA ALA A 133 5.07 -19.94 -1.79
C ALA A 133 5.42 -21.16 -2.65
N ARG A 134 5.94 -20.93 -3.86
CA ARG A 134 6.37 -22.00 -4.79
C ARG A 134 7.53 -22.82 -4.24
N ASN A 135 8.42 -22.19 -3.48
CA ASN A 135 9.58 -22.85 -2.86
C ASN A 135 9.27 -23.48 -1.49
N HIS A 136 8.00 -23.63 -1.09
CA HIS A 136 7.59 -24.23 0.18
C HIS A 136 8.16 -23.51 1.43
N VAL A 137 8.52 -22.23 1.29
CA VAL A 137 8.97 -21.39 2.40
C VAL A 137 7.76 -20.91 3.21
N LEU A 138 6.65 -20.63 2.54
CA LEU A 138 5.37 -20.34 3.21
C LEU A 138 4.68 -21.65 3.61
N SER A 139 4.09 -21.65 4.82
CA SER A 139 3.27 -22.71 5.40
C SER A 139 1.77 -22.51 5.17
#